data_AF-A0A850QM36-F1
#
_entry.id   AF-A0A850QM36-F1
#
_cell.length_a   1.000
_cell.length_b   1.000
_cell.length_c   1.000
_cell.angle_alpha   90.00
_cell.angle_beta   90.00
_cell.angle_gamma   90.00
#
_symmetry.space_group_name_H-M   'P 1'
#
loop_
_entity.id
_entity.type
_entity.pdbx_description
1 polymer ?
#
loop_
_entity_poly.entity_id
_entity_poly.type
_entity_poly.pdbx_seq_one_letter_code
_entity_poly.pdbx_strand_id
1 'polypeptide(L)'
;KNGFCLFKMGCKGPYTFNNCPTERFNAHTSWPVLAGHGCIGCSEPDFWDDMADFEKPLSRKPLHGLDATADTIGAVTLGLTAVGIGAHAVSSIFAKKVEE
;
A
#
# COMPACT_ATOMS: atom_id res chain seq x y z
N LYS A 1 2.52 15.00 1.26
CA LYS A 1 2.06 15.61 -0.01
C LYS A 1 0.65 15.19 -0.46
N ASN A 2 0.12 13.99 -0.14
CA ASN A 2 -1.34 13.69 -0.24
C ASN A 2 -1.92 13.08 1.06
N GLY A 3 -1.14 13.06 2.15
CA GLY A 3 -1.58 12.49 3.44
C GLY A 3 -1.81 10.97 3.42
N PHE A 4 -1.08 10.22 2.58
CA PHE A 4 -1.20 8.76 2.54
C PHE A 4 -0.77 8.08 3.84
N CYS A 5 -1.22 6.85 4.04
CA CYS A 5 -0.91 6.02 5.20
C CYS A 5 0.61 5.86 5.41
N LEU A 6 1.05 6.06 6.64
CA LEU A 6 2.46 5.96 7.06
C LEU A 6 2.87 4.55 7.51
N PHE A 7 2.04 3.52 7.29
CA PHE A 7 2.35 2.14 7.71
C PHE A 7 3.69 1.65 7.16
N LYS A 8 3.95 1.89 5.86
CA LYS A 8 5.23 1.50 5.21
C LYS A 8 6.43 2.31 5.69
N MET A 9 6.20 3.41 6.39
CA MET A 9 7.23 4.23 7.05
C MET A 9 7.36 3.86 8.54
N GLY A 10 6.81 2.72 8.96
CA GLY A 10 6.98 2.22 10.33
C GLY A 10 6.00 2.76 11.38
N CYS A 11 4.91 3.40 10.97
CA CYS A 11 3.85 3.80 11.90
C CYS A 11 3.36 2.62 12.75
N LYS A 12 3.50 2.75 14.07
CA LYS A 12 3.10 1.77 15.09
C LYS A 12 1.65 1.93 15.55
N GLY A 13 0.92 2.92 15.01
CA GLY A 13 -0.46 3.24 15.37
C GLY A 13 -1.44 2.04 15.40
N PRO A 14 -1.35 1.04 14.49
CA PRO A 14 -2.18 -0.16 14.56
C PRO A 14 -1.99 -1.01 15.83
N TYR A 15 -0.93 -0.76 16.59
CA TYR A 15 -0.53 -1.48 17.78
C TYR A 15 -0.44 -0.57 19.01
N THR A 16 -0.99 0.65 18.95
CA THR A 16 -0.85 1.67 19.99
C THR A 16 -2.22 2.20 20.44
N PHE A 17 -2.53 2.07 21.72
CA PHE A 17 -3.75 2.54 22.35
C PHE A 17 -3.58 3.96 22.86
N ASN A 18 -4.08 4.93 22.10
CA ASN A 18 -4.11 6.34 22.52
C ASN A 18 -5.21 7.12 21.77
N ASN A 19 -5.59 8.29 22.28
CA ASN A 19 -6.60 9.16 21.67
C ASN A 19 -6.02 10.13 20.62
N CYS A 20 -4.72 10.07 20.30
CA CYS A 20 -4.03 10.93 19.34
C CYS A 20 -4.76 11.19 18.01
N PRO A 21 -5.35 10.20 17.30
CA PRO A 21 -6.06 10.49 16.06
C PRO A 21 -7.39 11.24 16.25
N THR A 22 -7.99 11.14 17.44
CA THR A 22 -9.30 11.71 17.77
C THR A 22 -9.16 13.06 18.47
N GLU A 23 -8.49 13.09 19.63
CA GLU A 23 -8.28 14.29 20.44
C GLU A 23 -7.16 15.16 19.88
N ARG A 24 -6.11 14.52 19.33
CA ARG A 24 -4.89 15.19 18.85
C ARG A 24 -4.21 15.99 19.97
N PHE A 25 -3.20 16.77 19.61
CA PHE A 25 -2.38 17.58 20.50
C PHE A 25 -2.67 19.07 20.29
N ASN A 26 -2.46 19.84 21.36
CA ASN A 26 -2.49 21.31 21.35
C ASN A 26 -3.83 21.87 20.83
N ALA A 27 -4.94 21.62 21.55
CA ALA A 27 -6.28 22.07 21.17
C ALA A 27 -6.71 21.57 19.78
N HIS A 28 -6.66 20.25 19.58
CA HIS A 28 -7.00 19.58 18.31
C HIS A 28 -6.17 19.99 17.08
N THR A 29 -5.03 20.67 17.27
CA THR A 29 -4.23 21.23 16.18
C THR A 29 -3.61 20.15 15.31
N SER A 30 -2.86 19.21 15.90
CA SER A 30 -2.16 18.18 15.14
C SER A 30 -1.79 16.96 15.97
N TRP A 31 -1.28 15.91 15.33
CA TRP A 31 -0.75 14.71 15.97
C TRP A 31 0.34 14.12 15.06
N PRO A 32 1.20 13.19 15.53
CA PRO A 32 2.39 12.76 14.80
C PRO A 32 2.11 12.38 13.33
N VAL A 33 1.07 11.55 13.09
CA VAL A 33 0.75 11.07 11.74
C VAL A 33 0.23 12.20 10.85
N LEU A 34 -0.54 13.15 11.37
CA LEU A 34 -0.97 14.33 10.61
C LEU A 34 0.21 15.27 10.31
N ALA A 35 1.18 15.37 11.22
CA ALA A 35 2.42 16.11 11.02
C ALA A 35 3.40 15.40 10.06
N GLY A 36 3.10 14.16 9.64
CA GLY A 36 3.86 13.42 8.64
C GLY A 36 4.84 12.39 9.21
N HIS A 37 4.87 12.17 10.53
CA HIS A 37 5.70 11.15 11.17
C HIS A 37 4.84 9.98 11.65
N GLY A 38 5.32 8.74 11.47
CA GLY A 38 4.64 7.56 11.99
C GLY A 38 4.46 7.63 13.51
N CYS A 39 3.39 7.03 14.05
CA CYS A 39 3.33 6.80 15.49
C CYS A 39 4.52 5.93 15.90
N ILE A 40 5.19 6.26 17.01
CA ILE A 40 6.31 5.46 17.55
C ILE A 40 5.87 4.47 18.63
N GLY A 41 4.61 4.54 19.08
CA GLY A 41 4.08 3.68 20.14
C GLY A 41 4.32 4.18 21.56
N CYS A 42 4.50 5.49 21.77
CA CYS A 42 4.92 6.03 23.06
C CYS A 42 3.99 5.77 24.27
N SER A 43 2.76 5.30 24.05
CA SER A 43 1.85 4.89 25.12
C SER A 43 1.89 3.39 25.44
N GLU A 44 2.61 2.60 24.65
CA GLU A 44 2.76 1.17 24.91
C GLU A 44 3.94 0.89 25.83
N PRO A 45 3.87 -0.19 26.65
CA PRO A 45 5.00 -0.68 27.41
C PRO A 45 6.20 -0.97 26.50
N ASP A 46 7.40 -0.67 26.99
CA ASP A 46 8.67 -1.05 26.37
C ASP A 46 8.84 -0.66 24.88
N PHE A 47 8.11 0.37 24.41
CA PHE A 47 8.11 0.75 22.99
C PHE A 47 9.50 1.10 22.44
N TRP A 48 10.43 1.53 23.28
CA TRP A 48 11.82 1.78 22.90
C TRP A 48 12.53 0.52 22.42
N ASP A 49 12.16 -0.65 22.92
CA ASP A 49 12.76 -1.94 22.61
C ASP A 49 11.88 -2.74 21.65
N ASP A 50 10.58 -2.87 21.96
CA ASP A 50 9.62 -3.64 21.17
C ASP A 50 9.29 -2.99 19.82
N MET A 51 9.49 -1.67 19.71
CA MET A 51 9.17 -0.88 18.52
C MET A 51 10.34 -0.06 17.96
N ALA A 52 11.56 -0.31 18.46
CA ALA A 52 12.77 0.48 18.26
C ALA A 52 13.08 0.90 16.81
N ASP A 53 12.77 0.03 15.83
CA ASP A 53 12.94 0.35 14.42
C ASP A 53 11.75 1.21 13.94
N PHE A 54 11.75 2.48 14.34
CA PHE A 54 10.61 3.39 14.16
C PHE A 54 10.25 3.63 12.69
N GLU A 55 11.22 3.52 11.79
CA GLU A 55 11.04 3.73 10.35
C GLU A 55 10.68 2.45 9.57
N LYS A 56 10.50 1.32 10.27
CA LYS A 56 10.11 0.04 9.65
C LYS A 56 8.82 -0.55 10.26
N PRO A 57 7.98 -1.23 9.46
CA PRO A 57 6.82 -1.95 9.98
C PRO A 57 7.23 -3.07 10.96
N LEU A 58 6.48 -3.25 12.05
CA LEU A 58 6.71 -4.36 13.01
C LEU A 58 6.49 -5.74 12.37
N SER A 59 5.42 -5.86 11.60
CA SER A 59 5.06 -7.11 10.94
C SER A 59 5.54 -7.10 9.49
N ARG A 60 6.16 -8.21 9.06
CA ARG A 60 6.46 -8.46 7.64
C ARG A 60 5.20 -8.72 6.81
N LYS A 61 4.03 -8.89 7.44
CA LYS A 61 2.77 -9.03 6.70
C LYS A 61 2.34 -7.65 6.22
N PRO A 62 2.44 -7.36 4.92
CA PRO A 62 1.98 -6.09 4.40
C PRO A 62 0.48 -6.02 4.62
N LEU A 63 -0.02 -4.93 5.19
CA LEU A 63 -1.41 -4.58 4.96
C LEU A 63 -1.55 -4.27 3.46
N HIS A 64 -2.15 -5.19 2.73
CA HIS A 64 -2.50 -4.97 1.32
C HIS A 64 -3.80 -4.17 1.26
N GLY A 65 -3.77 -3.05 0.56
CA GLY A 65 -4.98 -2.30 0.22
C GLY A 65 -5.80 -3.07 -0.82
N LEU A 66 -7.13 -2.94 -0.74
CA LEU A 66 -8.05 -3.51 -1.73
C LEU A 66 -7.74 -2.98 -3.14
N ASP A 67 -7.46 -1.68 -3.25
CA ASP A 67 -7.14 -1.02 -4.52
C ASP A 67 -5.88 -1.59 -5.17
N ALA A 68 -4.81 -1.81 -4.39
CA ALA A 68 -3.57 -2.38 -4.92
C ALA A 68 -3.76 -3.79 -5.50
N THR A 69 -4.68 -4.57 -4.91
CA THR A 69 -5.03 -5.90 -5.41
C THR A 69 -5.85 -5.81 -6.69
N ALA A 70 -6.86 -4.94 -6.71
CA ALA A 70 -7.71 -4.72 -7.88
C ALA A 70 -6.91 -4.20 -9.08
N ASP A 71 -6.02 -3.22 -8.86
CA ASP A 71 -5.14 -2.66 -9.88
C ASP A 71 -4.21 -3.73 -10.48
N THR A 72 -3.64 -4.59 -9.61
CA THR A 72 -2.75 -5.67 -10.06
C THR A 72 -3.50 -6.67 -10.93
N ILE A 73 -4.67 -7.13 -10.49
CA ILE A 73 -5.50 -8.08 -11.24
C ILE A 73 -5.96 -7.45 -12.56
N GLY A 74 -6.41 -6.19 -12.53
CA GLY A 74 -6.84 -5.45 -13.71
C GLY A 74 -5.73 -5.29 -14.73
N ALA A 75 -4.54 -4.87 -14.29
CA ALA A 75 -3.37 -4.67 -15.15
C ALA A 75 -2.91 -5.99 -15.80
N VAL A 76 -2.86 -7.08 -15.03
CA VAL A 76 -2.49 -8.41 -15.56
C VAL A 76 -3.51 -8.88 -16.60
N THR A 77 -4.80 -8.77 -16.28
CA THR A 77 -5.88 -9.20 -17.19
C THR A 77 -5.86 -8.39 -18.48
N LEU A 78 -5.69 -7.07 -18.39
CA LEU A 78 -5.56 -6.18 -19.53
C LEU A 78 -4.34 -6.53 -20.38
N GLY A 79 -3.18 -6.76 -19.75
CA GLY A 79 -1.94 -7.13 -20.41
C GLY A 79 -2.06 -8.44 -21.19
N LEU A 80 -2.63 -9.49 -20.56
CA LEU A 80 -2.88 -10.78 -21.20
C LEU A 80 -3.82 -10.65 -22.41
N THR A 81 -4.90 -9.88 -22.25
CA THR A 81 -5.87 -9.64 -23.33
C THR A 81 -5.21 -8.94 -24.51
N ALA A 82 -4.42 -7.89 -24.26
CA ALA A 82 -3.70 -7.15 -25.30
C ALA A 82 -2.69 -8.04 -26.05
N VAL A 83 -1.93 -8.86 -25.34
CA VAL A 83 -1.01 -9.84 -25.95
C VAL A 83 -1.77 -10.85 -26.81
N GLY A 84 -2.89 -11.37 -26.32
CA GLY A 84 -3.74 -12.31 -27.07
C GLY A 84 -4.25 -11.70 -28.38
N ILE A 85 -4.77 -10.47 -28.33
CA ILE A 85 -5.22 -9.73 -29.53
C ILE A 85 -4.06 -9.50 -30.50
N GLY A 86 -2.90 -9.07 -30.01
CA GLY A 86 -1.71 -8.85 -30.83
C GLY A 86 -1.24 -10.14 -31.51
N ALA A 87 -1.15 -11.25 -30.78
CA ALA A 87 -0.77 -12.55 -31.33
C ALA A 87 -1.78 -13.06 -32.37
N HIS A 88 -3.08 -12.88 -32.12
CA HIS A 88 -4.13 -13.20 -33.08
C HIS A 88 -4.00 -12.37 -34.38
N ALA A 89 -3.81 -11.05 -34.26
CA ALA A 89 -3.63 -10.18 -35.41
C ALA A 89 -2.38 -10.56 -36.23
N VAL A 90 -1.23 -10.75 -35.59
CA VAL A 90 0.02 -11.13 -36.27
C VAL A 90 -0.11 -12.48 -36.97
N SER A 91 -0.63 -13.50 -36.27
CA SER A 91 -0.82 -14.83 -36.86
C SER A 91 -1.79 -14.82 -38.04
N SER A 92 -2.86 -14.02 -38.00
CA SER A 92 -3.81 -13.91 -39.10
C SER A 92 -3.21 -13.36 -40.41
N ILE A 93 -2.20 -12.48 -40.32
CA ILE A 93 -1.48 -11.96 -41.50
C ILE A 93 -0.70 -13.07 -42.20
N PHE A 94 -0.04 -13.94 -41.43
CA PHE A 94 0.79 -15.03 -41.97
C PHE A 94 0.00 -16.30 -42.30
N ALA A 95 -1.15 -16.53 -41.65
CA ALA A 95 -1.99 -17.70 -41.88
C ALA A 95 -2.77 -17.65 -43.22
N LYS A 96 -2.77 -16.51 -43.93
CA LYS A 96 -3.45 -16.40 -45.22
C LYS A 96 -2.62 -17.01 -46.35
N LYS A 97 -2.71 -18.34 -46.52
CA LYS A 97 -2.48 -19.06 -47.79
C LYS A 97 -3.03 -20.50 -47.71
N VAL A 98 -4.32 -20.67 -48.01
CA VAL A 98 -4.84 -21.73 -48.91
C VAL A 98 -6.14 -21.18 -49.50
N GLU A 99 -6.02 -20.52 -50.65
CA GLU A 99 -7.14 -20.35 -51.60
C GLU A 99 -7.14 -21.64 -52.43
N GLU A 100 -8.24 -22.41 -52.41
CA GLU A 100 -8.61 -23.34 -53.49
C GLU A 100 -9.43 -22.57 -54.54
#